data_AF-A0A0A8EX40-F1
#
_entry.id   AF-A0A0A8EX40-F1
#
_cell.length_a   1.000
_cell.length_b   1.000
_cell.length_c   1.000
_cell.angle_alpha   90.00
_cell.angle_beta   90.00
_cell.angle_gamma   90.00
#
_symmetry.space_group_name_H-M   'P 1'
#
loop_
_entity.id
_entity.type
_entity.pdbx_description
1 polymer ?
#
loop_
_entity_poly.entity_id
_entity_poly.type
_entity_poly.pdbx_seq_one_letter_code
_entity_poly.pdbx_strand_id
1 'polypeptide(L)'
;MHMSATSFDLYLSRRDAYAAFLSAADDESAVCWRKADGQYPSADAARKAQDEAYAATRDAFNRIVVEPVGPYKEAHAVVEQIRLLGRAGGAEEQDWVAFKKAREVFVDAARVCLTETVEGTGCQ
;
A
#
# COMPACT_ATOMS: atom_id res chain seq x y z
N MET A 1 25.63 -0.79 -17.67
CA MET A 1 25.59 -1.25 -16.26
C MET A 1 25.35 -2.75 -16.27
N HIS A 2 26.21 -3.53 -15.63
CA HIS A 2 26.03 -4.98 -15.48
C HIS A 2 25.49 -5.21 -14.06
N MET A 3 24.22 -5.60 -13.92
CA MET A 3 23.65 -5.96 -12.62
C MET A 3 24.20 -7.32 -12.18
N SER A 4 24.49 -7.49 -10.88
CA SER A 4 24.78 -8.82 -10.35
C SER A 4 23.46 -9.61 -10.25
N ALA A 5 23.53 -10.94 -10.32
CA ALA A 5 22.35 -11.78 -10.15
C ALA A 5 21.61 -11.46 -8.83
N THR A 6 22.37 -11.17 -7.76
CA THR A 6 21.83 -10.77 -6.46
C THR A 6 21.12 -9.41 -6.46
N SER A 7 21.61 -8.41 -7.21
CA SER A 7 20.92 -7.11 -7.29
C SER A 7 19.67 -7.16 -8.16
N PHE A 8 19.64 -8.04 -9.17
CA PHE A 8 18.47 -8.31 -9.98
C PHE A 8 17.36 -9.01 -9.20
N ASP A 9 17.69 -10.06 -8.45
CA ASP A 9 16.72 -10.77 -7.61
C ASP A 9 16.14 -9.85 -6.53
N LEU A 10 16.98 -9.00 -5.91
CA LEU A 10 16.53 -8.00 -4.94
C LEU A 10 15.58 -6.97 -5.57
N TYR A 11 15.91 -6.46 -6.76
CA TYR A 11 15.05 -5.54 -7.50
C TYR A 11 13.67 -6.14 -7.77
N LEU A 12 13.63 -7.38 -8.26
CA LEU A 12 12.35 -8.08 -8.54
C LEU A 12 11.55 -8.29 -7.26
N SER A 13 12.19 -8.77 -6.19
CA SER A 13 11.53 -8.97 -4.90
C SER A 13 10.92 -7.67 -4.35
N ARG A 14 11.65 -6.55 -4.42
CA ARG A 14 11.18 -5.23 -3.99
C ARG A 14 10.01 -4.75 -4.84
N ARG A 15 10.14 -4.85 -6.16
CA ARG A 15 9.10 -4.44 -7.10
C ARG A 15 7.80 -5.18 -6.82
N ASP A 16 7.90 -6.49 -6.62
CA ASP A 16 6.73 -7.35 -6.38
C ASP A 16 6.11 -7.08 -5.01
N ALA A 17 6.91 -6.81 -3.97
CA ALA A 17 6.42 -6.39 -2.66
C ALA A 17 5.68 -5.04 -2.72
N TYR A 18 6.24 -4.04 -3.42
CA TYR A 18 5.63 -2.72 -3.57
C TYR A 18 4.34 -2.78 -4.40
N ALA A 19 4.31 -3.59 -5.46
CA ALA A 19 3.11 -3.81 -6.26
C ALA A 19 2.01 -4.56 -5.47
N ALA A 20 2.39 -5.56 -4.67
CA ALA A 20 1.47 -6.27 -3.80
C ALA A 20 0.84 -5.35 -2.75
N PHE A 21 1.64 -4.47 -2.14
CA PHE A 21 1.14 -3.45 -1.21
C PHE A 21 0.13 -2.50 -1.87
N LEU A 22 0.43 -1.96 -3.06
CA LEU A 22 -0.49 -1.09 -3.79
C LEU A 22 -1.81 -1.80 -4.12
N SER A 23 -1.74 -3.06 -4.54
CA SER A 23 -2.94 -3.84 -4.88
C SER A 23 -3.81 -4.06 -3.64
N ALA A 24 -3.21 -4.47 -2.51
CA ALA A 24 -3.95 -4.65 -1.26
C ALA A 24 -4.54 -3.34 -0.73
N ALA A 25 -3.80 -2.23 -0.83
CA ALA A 25 -4.27 -0.89 -0.48
C ALA A 25 -5.48 -0.46 -1.33
N ASP A 26 -5.41 -0.67 -2.64
CA ASP A 26 -6.50 -0.37 -3.56
C ASP A 26 -7.75 -1.25 -3.23
N ASP A 27 -7.56 -2.53 -2.93
CA ASP A 27 -8.62 -3.46 -2.53
C ASP A 27 -9.30 -3.06 -1.21
N GLU A 28 -8.52 -2.71 -0.18
CA GLU A 28 -9.05 -2.25 1.11
C GLU A 28 -9.78 -0.91 0.97
N SER A 29 -9.25 0.02 0.18
CA SER A 29 -9.94 1.28 -0.11
C SER A 29 -11.30 1.05 -0.78
N ALA A 30 -11.38 0.07 -1.70
CA ALA A 30 -12.62 -0.30 -2.35
C ALA A 30 -13.62 -0.93 -1.36
N VAL A 31 -13.15 -1.67 -0.36
CA VAL A 31 -14.00 -2.15 0.75
C VAL A 31 -14.52 -0.98 1.58
N CYS A 32 -13.68 0.01 1.91
CA CYS A 32 -14.11 1.22 2.61
C CYS A 32 -15.20 1.97 1.84
N TRP A 33 -15.05 2.11 0.52
CA TRP A 33 -16.06 2.72 -0.34
C TRP A 33 -17.38 1.94 -0.30
N ARG A 34 -17.35 0.64 -0.63
CA ARG A 34 -18.55 -0.21 -0.65
C ARG A 34 -19.30 -0.20 0.67
N LYS A 35 -18.56 -0.14 1.79
CA LYS A 35 -19.14 -0.03 3.13
C LYS A 35 -19.86 1.30 3.33
N ALA A 36 -19.21 2.40 2.97
CA ALA A 36 -19.78 3.74 3.10
C ALA A 36 -20.99 3.97 2.16
N ASP A 37 -20.99 3.31 1.01
CA ASP A 37 -22.08 3.34 0.02
C ASP A 37 -23.21 2.34 0.34
N GLY A 38 -23.07 1.51 1.38
CA GLY A 38 -24.11 0.55 1.79
C GLY A 38 -24.27 -0.66 0.85
N GLN A 39 -23.24 -1.02 0.09
CA GLN A 39 -23.29 -2.12 -0.89
C GLN A 39 -23.17 -3.52 -0.28
N TYR A 40 -22.96 -3.64 1.03
CA TYR A 40 -22.91 -4.93 1.71
C TYR A 40 -24.31 -5.36 2.17
N PRO A 41 -24.66 -6.66 2.04
CA PRO A 41 -25.99 -7.16 2.40
C PRO A 41 -26.25 -7.14 3.91
N SER A 42 -25.22 -7.00 4.74
CA SER A 42 -25.33 -6.91 6.19
C SER A 42 -24.10 -6.26 6.81
N ALA A 43 -24.24 -5.79 8.07
CA ALA A 43 -23.12 -5.27 8.84
C ALA A 43 -22.03 -6.34 9.07
N ASP A 44 -22.40 -7.60 9.23
CA ASP A 44 -21.46 -8.71 9.37
C ASP A 44 -20.68 -8.98 8.08
N ALA A 45 -21.34 -8.89 6.91
CA ALA A 45 -20.66 -9.01 5.62
C ALA A 45 -19.66 -7.87 5.41
N ALA A 46 -20.04 -6.64 5.77
CA ALA A 46 -19.14 -5.48 5.71
C ALA A 46 -17.94 -5.65 6.65
N ARG A 47 -18.16 -6.11 7.88
CA ARG A 47 -17.10 -6.37 8.87
C ARG A 47 -16.12 -7.43 8.36
N LYS A 48 -16.64 -8.58 7.89
CA LYS A 48 -15.81 -9.67 7.37
C LYS A 48 -14.94 -9.20 6.19
N ALA A 49 -15.52 -8.49 5.23
CA ALA A 49 -14.78 -7.96 4.09
C ALA A 49 -13.70 -6.95 4.53
N GLN A 50 -13.98 -6.13 5.55
CA GLN A 50 -13.03 -5.18 6.12
C GLN A 50 -11.88 -5.90 6.83
N ASP A 51 -12.16 -6.91 7.64
CA ASP A 51 -11.14 -7.68 8.36
C ASP A 51 -10.20 -8.44 7.39
N GLU A 52 -10.76 -9.04 6.33
CA GLU A 52 -10.01 -9.74 5.29
C GLU A 52 -9.09 -8.78 4.51
N ALA A 53 -9.62 -7.62 4.08
CA ALA A 53 -8.83 -6.63 3.36
C ALA A 53 -7.76 -5.99 4.24
N TYR A 54 -8.09 -5.65 5.49
CA TYR A 54 -7.14 -5.15 6.48
C TYR A 54 -5.98 -6.13 6.70
N ALA A 55 -6.28 -7.43 6.84
CA ALA A 55 -5.25 -8.45 7.01
C ALA A 55 -4.31 -8.53 5.80
N ALA A 56 -4.86 -8.46 4.58
CA ALA A 56 -4.07 -8.47 3.34
C ALA A 56 -3.16 -7.23 3.22
N THR A 57 -3.69 -6.03 3.44
CA THR A 57 -2.90 -4.79 3.45
C THR A 57 -1.82 -4.84 4.52
N ARG A 58 -2.17 -5.33 5.72
CA ARG A 58 -1.21 -5.40 6.83
C ARG A 58 -0.08 -6.38 6.55
N ASP A 59 -0.38 -7.54 5.96
CA ASP A 59 0.65 -8.49 5.54
C ASP A 59 1.60 -7.87 4.50
N ALA A 60 1.05 -7.24 3.46
CA ALA A 60 1.86 -6.59 2.43
C ALA A 60 2.68 -5.42 2.99
N PHE A 61 2.10 -4.60 3.89
CA PHE A 61 2.79 -3.52 4.58
C PHE A 61 3.94 -4.05 5.45
N ASN A 62 3.73 -5.12 6.20
CA ASN A 62 4.75 -5.71 7.06
C ASN A 62 6.00 -6.12 6.26
N ARG A 63 5.85 -6.57 5.02
CA ARG A 63 6.99 -6.90 4.14
C ARG A 63 7.86 -5.67 3.81
N ILE A 64 7.25 -4.49 3.72
CA ILE A 64 7.96 -3.22 3.54
C ILE A 64 8.59 -2.76 4.86
N VAL A 65 7.90 -2.95 6.00
CA VAL A 65 8.37 -2.53 7.33
C VAL A 65 9.62 -3.29 7.78
N VAL A 66 9.67 -4.60 7.52
CA VAL A 66 10.83 -5.42 7.91
C VAL A 66 12.05 -5.16 7.03
N GLU A 67 11.87 -4.47 5.91
CA GLU A 67 12.95 -4.07 5.04
C GLU A 67 13.73 -2.90 5.66
N PRO A 68 15.06 -2.99 5.80
CA PRO A 68 15.84 -1.91 6.42
C PRO A 68 15.89 -0.64 5.57
N VAL A 69 15.61 -0.75 4.26
CA VAL A 69 15.62 0.35 3.29
C VAL A 69 14.37 0.21 2.43
N GLY A 70 13.59 1.27 2.27
CA GLY A 70 12.38 1.24 1.45
C GLY A 70 11.43 2.40 1.77
N PRO A 71 10.33 2.52 1.02
CA PRO A 71 9.35 3.61 1.15
C PRO A 71 8.40 3.42 2.35
N TYR A 72 8.95 3.12 3.54
CA TYR A 72 8.16 2.81 4.74
C TYR A 72 7.25 3.96 5.16
N LYS A 73 7.77 5.20 5.17
CA LYS A 73 7.02 6.37 5.64
C LYS A 73 5.82 6.63 4.74
N GLU A 74 6.03 6.48 3.44
CA GLU A 74 5.03 6.67 2.39
C GLU A 74 3.99 5.53 2.42
N ALA A 75 4.44 4.29 2.63
CA ALA A 75 3.53 3.16 2.81
C ALA A 75 2.65 3.35 4.05
N HIS A 76 3.24 3.83 5.16
CA HIS A 76 2.48 4.15 6.36
C HIS A 76 1.47 5.26 6.11
N ALA A 77 1.83 6.29 5.32
CA ALA A 77 0.89 7.34 4.94
C ALA A 77 -0.31 6.80 4.17
N VAL A 78 -0.09 5.85 3.24
CA VAL A 78 -1.18 5.17 2.52
C VAL A 78 -2.10 4.41 3.49
N VAL A 79 -1.54 3.63 4.42
CA VAL A 79 -2.32 2.90 5.45
C VAL A 79 -3.14 3.86 6.31
N GLU A 80 -2.56 4.99 6.71
CA GLU A 80 -3.30 5.99 7.48
C GLU A 80 -4.44 6.61 6.68
N GLN A 81 -4.26 6.87 5.37
CA GLN A 81 -5.35 7.35 4.54
C GLN A 81 -6.47 6.31 4.40
N ILE A 82 -6.16 5.02 4.23
CA ILE A 82 -7.17 3.96 4.22
C ILE A 82 -7.95 3.92 5.54
N ARG A 83 -7.25 4.04 6.66
CA ARG A 83 -7.87 4.11 8.00
C ARG A 83 -8.84 5.28 8.13
N LEU A 84 -8.51 6.43 7.53
CA LEU A 84 -9.41 7.60 7.50
C LEU A 84 -10.62 7.36 6.59
N LEU A 85 -10.44 6.78 5.40
CA LEU A 85 -11.54 6.38 4.51
C LEU A 85 -12.53 5.44 5.23
N GLY A 86 -12.02 4.47 5.99
CA GLY A 86 -12.83 3.51 6.74
C GLY A 86 -13.54 4.08 7.97
N ARG A 87 -13.20 5.31 8.40
CA ARG A 87 -13.80 6.02 9.54
C ARG A 87 -14.76 7.14 9.13
N ALA A 88 -14.83 7.48 7.85
CA ALA A 88 -15.77 8.47 7.32
C ALA A 88 -17.23 8.08 7.66
N GLY A 89 -18.08 9.07 7.93
CA GLY A 89 -19.50 8.88 8.25
C GLY A 89 -20.36 8.50 7.04
N GLY A 90 -19.82 8.61 5.83
CA GLY A 90 -20.46 8.25 4.57
C GLY A 90 -19.52 8.43 3.38
N ALA A 91 -19.96 8.05 2.17
CA ALA A 91 -19.11 8.06 0.98
C ALA A 91 -18.66 9.46 0.56
N GLU A 92 -19.51 10.48 0.78
CA GLU A 92 -19.22 11.90 0.50
C GLU A 92 -18.12 12.48 1.41
N GLU A 93 -17.93 11.90 2.60
CA GLU A 93 -16.93 12.33 3.59
C GLU A 93 -15.56 11.66 3.38
N GLN A 94 -15.46 10.72 2.44
CA GLN A 94 -14.21 10.02 2.14
C GLN A 94 -13.27 10.91 1.33
N ASP A 95 -12.11 11.26 1.91
CA ASP A 95 -11.09 12.05 1.23
C ASP A 95 -10.26 11.20 0.24
N TRP A 96 -10.86 10.93 -0.92
CA TRP A 96 -10.21 10.22 -2.02
C TRP A 96 -9.03 10.98 -2.62
N VAL A 97 -8.98 12.31 -2.46
CA VAL A 97 -7.87 13.13 -2.96
C VAL A 97 -6.63 12.87 -2.11
N ALA A 98 -6.76 12.88 -0.79
CA ALA A 98 -5.65 12.58 0.12
C ALA A 98 -5.14 11.15 -0.06
N PHE A 99 -6.03 10.16 -0.21
CA PHE A 99 -5.63 8.78 -0.48
C PHE A 99 -4.85 8.64 -1.80
N LYS A 100 -5.37 9.19 -2.90
CA LYS A 100 -4.69 9.13 -4.21
C LYS A 100 -3.32 9.82 -4.17
N LYS A 101 -3.23 10.96 -3.47
CA LYS A 101 -1.96 11.68 -3.29
C LYS A 101 -0.95 10.86 -2.48
N ALA A 102 -1.36 10.22 -1.39
CA ALA A 102 -0.48 9.35 -0.61
C ALA A 102 0.05 8.17 -1.47
N ARG A 103 -0.82 7.61 -2.32
CA ARG A 103 -0.49 6.53 -3.25
C ARG A 103 0.53 6.98 -4.31
N GLU A 104 0.36 8.17 -4.88
CA GLU A 104 1.33 8.77 -5.82
C GLU A 104 2.70 8.97 -5.16
N VAL A 105 2.72 9.53 -3.95
CA VAL A 105 3.97 9.74 -3.19
C VAL A 105 4.67 8.40 -2.90
N PHE A 106 3.93 7.35 -2.55
CA PHE A 106 4.49 6.01 -2.40
C PHE A 106 5.09 5.47 -3.69
N VAL A 107 4.40 5.63 -4.83
CA VAL A 107 4.90 5.16 -6.14
C VAL A 107 6.21 5.85 -6.50
N ASP A 108 6.30 7.16 -6.28
CA ASP A 108 7.52 7.90 -6.58
C ASP A 108 8.68 7.49 -5.66
N ALA A 109 8.44 7.32 -4.37
CA ALA A 109 9.45 6.81 -3.44
C ALA A 109 9.89 5.37 -3.79
N ALA A 110 8.95 4.49 -4.14
CA ALA A 110 9.23 3.13 -4.58
C ALA A 110 10.11 3.11 -5.84
N ARG A 111 9.85 3.99 -6.82
CA ARG A 111 10.67 4.12 -8.03
C ARG A 111 12.11 4.53 -7.69
N VAL A 112 12.30 5.45 -6.75
CA VAL A 112 13.64 5.86 -6.28
C VAL A 112 14.36 4.66 -5.66
N CYS A 113 13.74 3.96 -4.70
CA CYS A 113 14.34 2.79 -4.05
C CYS A 113 14.69 1.68 -5.06
N LEU A 114 13.82 1.45 -6.05
CA LEU A 114 14.07 0.48 -7.13
C LEU A 114 15.23 0.89 -8.02
N THR A 115 15.37 2.19 -8.32
CA THR A 115 16.50 2.72 -9.10
C THR A 115 17.81 2.55 -8.36
N GLU A 116 17.84 2.90 -7.07
CA GLU A 116 19.01 2.72 -6.20
C GLU A 116 19.44 1.24 -6.08
N THR A 117 18.46 0.33 -6.07
CA THR A 117 18.71 -1.13 -6.08
C THR A 117 19.48 -1.58 -7.33
N VAL A 118 19.19 -0.96 -8.48
CA VAL A 118 19.85 -1.25 -9.76
C VAL A 118 21.23 -0.59 -9.84
N GLU A 119 21.37 0.62 -9.30
CA GLU A 119 22.60 1.41 -9.35
C GLU A 119 23.66 0.96 -8.34
N GLY A 120 23.28 0.17 -7.32
CA GLY A 120 24.21 -0.42 -6.35
C GLY A 120 24.74 0.57 -5.31
N THR A 121 24.19 1.77 -5.27
CA THR A 121 24.49 2.79 -4.26
C THR A 121 23.70 2.47 -3.00
N GLY A 122 24.38 1.89 -2.01
CA GLY A 122 23.88 1.80 -0.65
C GLY A 122 23.56 3.20 -0.13
N CYS A 123 22.39 3.33 0.48
CA CYS A 123 22.08 4.49 1.31
C CYS A 123 23.05 4.46 2.51
N GLN A 124 23.92 5.47 2.60
CA GLN A 124 24.47 5.92 3.88
C GLN A 124 23.39 6.68 4.64
#